data_AF-A0A817IAB0-F1
#
_entry.id   AF-A0A817IAB0-F1
#
_cell.length_a   1.000
_cell.length_b   1.000
_cell.length_c   1.000
_cell.angle_alpha   90.00
_cell.angle_beta   90.00
_cell.angle_gamma   90.00
#
_symmetry.space_group_name_H-M   'P 1'
#
loop_
_entity.id
_entity.type
_entity.pdbx_description
1 polymer ?
#
loop_
_entity_poly.entity_id
_entity_poly.type
_entity_poly.pdbx_seq_one_letter_code
_entity_poly.pdbx_strand_id
1 'polypeptide(L)'
;ILGVQEDLHPIVFNRKLTSYEAAGYGFCGEYLSTTSPDGKHIVDAFFGLTTITFIQHTQNNYDFAKFFWSDVMKNIKPEALMQKIKVYWGHSDKRGAIEGTLLDNADYISWFVKHIKCIPTTVNPCELSNNIFIDNKELKELCGKYMYFPSILLPREKTNWHDIFNFKTKLSSNDYFDLLQKIRDDETNLKDNLDRIQMIYFHILKEMYYWSSDEREVAKARVKSLYLLTENNQWELARNLYLYMEGNGANNSLNDAIPCLKLDYKNRHHLHLTTFLELCNIKQIRMNDLKLADKKSSPAEYFRRKLIEISPFL
;
A
#
# COMPACT_ATOMS: atom_id res chain seq x y z
N ILE A 1 -17.66 26.95 31.61
CA ILE A 1 -16.47 26.23 32.12
C ILE A 1 -17.00 24.95 32.76
N LEU A 2 -17.09 23.88 31.99
CA LEU A 2 -17.50 22.55 32.45
C LEU A 2 -16.21 21.74 32.59
N GLY A 3 -15.69 21.71 33.80
CA GLY A 3 -14.54 20.90 34.18
C GLY A 3 -15.01 19.54 34.67
N VAL A 4 -14.71 18.50 33.90
CA VAL A 4 -14.18 17.23 34.42
C VAL A 4 -13.16 16.80 33.38
N GLN A 5 -11.88 16.85 33.74
CA GLN A 5 -10.82 16.23 32.97
C GLN A 5 -10.95 14.73 33.23
N GLU A 6 -11.78 14.04 32.46
CA GLU A 6 -11.73 12.57 32.44
C GLU A 6 -10.44 12.21 31.71
N ASP A 7 -9.35 12.12 32.48
CA ASP A 7 -8.04 11.81 31.93
C ASP A 7 -8.09 10.45 31.22
N LEU A 8 -7.50 10.39 30.02
CA LEU A 8 -7.30 9.14 29.30
C LEU A 8 -6.33 8.27 30.11
N HIS A 9 -6.82 7.19 30.71
CA HIS A 9 -6.01 6.28 31.51
C HIS A 9 -6.20 4.82 31.07
N PRO A 10 -5.17 3.99 31.20
CA PRO A 10 -5.31 2.56 31.01
C PRO A 10 -6.24 1.95 32.07
N ILE A 11 -7.15 1.09 31.63
CA ILE A 11 -7.99 0.26 32.49
C ILE A 11 -7.46 -1.17 32.36
N VAL A 12 -6.97 -1.72 33.47
CA VAL A 12 -6.42 -3.08 33.54
C VAL A 12 -7.37 -3.98 34.34
N PHE A 13 -7.82 -5.07 33.71
CA PHE A 13 -8.72 -6.04 34.32
C PHE A 13 -7.93 -7.21 34.91
N ASN A 14 -7.53 -7.05 36.18
CA ASN A 14 -6.79 -8.05 36.96
C ASN A 14 -7.69 -9.17 37.53
N ARG A 15 -8.69 -9.59 36.75
CA ARG A 15 -9.59 -10.70 37.09
C ARG A 15 -9.96 -11.48 35.84
N LYS A 16 -10.41 -12.72 36.01
CA LYS A 16 -10.93 -13.53 34.91
C LYS A 16 -12.26 -12.93 34.47
N LEU A 17 -12.36 -12.58 33.20
CA LEU A 17 -13.57 -12.08 32.54
C LEU A 17 -13.97 -13.07 31.46
N THR A 18 -15.22 -13.49 31.46
CA THR A 18 -15.81 -14.19 30.32
C THR A 18 -15.86 -13.26 29.09
N SER A 19 -15.92 -13.83 27.89
CA SER A 19 -16.11 -13.04 26.67
C SER A 19 -17.35 -12.14 26.74
N TYR A 20 -18.44 -12.61 27.37
CA TYR A 20 -19.65 -11.81 27.58
C TYR A 20 -19.39 -10.59 28.51
N GLU A 21 -18.72 -10.80 29.65
CA GLU A 21 -18.39 -9.69 30.56
C GLU A 21 -17.42 -8.70 29.90
N ALA A 22 -16.41 -9.19 29.18
CA ALA A 22 -15.47 -8.35 28.44
C ALA A 22 -16.19 -7.50 27.37
N ALA A 23 -17.15 -8.08 26.63
CA ALA A 23 -17.98 -7.30 25.71
C ALA A 23 -18.76 -6.19 26.41
N GLY A 24 -19.25 -6.43 27.64
CA GLY A 24 -19.89 -5.42 28.48
C GLY A 24 -18.97 -4.25 28.88
N TYR A 25 -17.66 -4.45 28.88
CA TYR A 25 -16.65 -3.39 29.07
C TYR A 25 -16.20 -2.73 27.75
N GLY A 26 -16.85 -3.06 26.63
CA GLY A 26 -16.57 -2.46 25.33
C GLY A 26 -15.43 -3.09 24.56
N PHE A 27 -14.98 -4.30 24.89
CA PHE A 27 -14.05 -5.05 24.04
C PHE A 27 -14.78 -5.56 22.78
N CYS A 28 -14.12 -5.50 21.63
CA CYS A 28 -14.72 -5.90 20.35
C CYS A 28 -15.00 -7.41 20.30
N GLY A 29 -16.17 -7.81 19.79
CA GLY A 29 -16.55 -9.23 19.68
C GLY A 29 -15.60 -10.07 18.82
N GLU A 30 -15.03 -9.49 17.75
CA GLU A 30 -14.05 -10.17 16.89
C GLU A 30 -12.78 -10.54 17.66
N TYR A 31 -12.28 -9.65 18.53
CA TYR A 31 -11.15 -9.93 19.41
C TYR A 31 -11.47 -11.06 20.38
N LEU A 32 -12.67 -11.02 20.96
CA LEU A 32 -13.12 -12.00 21.96
C LEU A 32 -13.46 -13.36 21.36
N SER A 33 -13.63 -13.45 20.03
CA SER A 33 -13.88 -14.69 19.29
C SER A 33 -12.59 -15.35 18.81
N THR A 34 -11.43 -14.97 19.35
CA THR A 34 -10.13 -15.54 19.00
C THR A 34 -10.07 -17.03 19.34
N THR A 35 -9.45 -17.81 18.46
CA THR A 35 -9.22 -19.24 18.66
C THR A 35 -8.17 -19.49 19.75
N SER A 36 -8.36 -20.54 20.53
CA SER A 36 -7.41 -21.01 21.53
C SER A 36 -6.04 -21.35 20.92
N PRO A 37 -4.96 -21.40 21.73
CA PRO A 37 -3.62 -21.74 21.27
C PRO A 37 -3.50 -23.11 20.58
N ASP A 38 -4.41 -24.05 20.91
CA ASP A 38 -4.48 -25.37 20.28
C ASP A 38 -5.22 -25.38 18.93
N GLY A 39 -5.79 -24.24 18.52
CA GLY A 39 -6.52 -24.06 17.27
C GLY A 39 -7.90 -24.73 17.21
N LYS A 40 -8.38 -25.30 18.32
CA LYS A 40 -9.57 -26.18 18.32
C LYS A 40 -10.81 -25.57 18.97
N HIS A 41 -10.64 -24.59 19.83
CA HIS A 41 -11.71 -24.01 20.64
C HIS A 41 -11.74 -22.49 20.46
N ILE A 42 -12.87 -21.89 20.81
CA ILE A 42 -12.94 -20.43 21.00
C ILE A 42 -12.50 -20.15 22.43
N VAL A 43 -11.83 -19.02 22.65
CA VAL A 43 -11.49 -18.57 24.01
C VAL A 43 -12.77 -18.18 24.78
N ASP A 44 -12.95 -18.78 25.96
CA ASP A 44 -14.12 -18.57 26.80
C ASP A 44 -13.95 -17.38 27.77
N ALA A 45 -12.71 -17.15 28.21
CA ALA A 45 -12.39 -16.12 29.18
C ALA A 45 -10.95 -15.62 29.07
N PHE A 46 -10.72 -14.41 29.59
CA PHE A 46 -9.47 -13.68 29.54
C PHE A 46 -9.10 -13.17 30.93
N PHE A 47 -7.80 -13.02 31.20
CA PHE A 47 -7.26 -12.37 32.40
C PHE A 47 -6.14 -11.42 31.99
N GLY A 48 -6.10 -10.23 32.59
CA GLY A 48 -5.11 -9.20 32.27
C GLY A 48 -5.47 -8.36 31.04
N LEU A 49 -6.76 -8.33 30.65
CA LEU A 49 -7.20 -7.45 29.57
C LEU A 49 -6.88 -5.99 29.91
N THR A 50 -6.37 -5.24 28.94
CA THR A 50 -6.05 -3.82 29.09
C THR A 50 -6.71 -3.02 27.97
N THR A 51 -7.33 -1.90 28.30
CA THR A 51 -7.91 -0.95 27.33
C THR A 51 -7.64 0.49 27.78
N ILE A 52 -8.03 1.47 26.97
CA ILE A 52 -7.98 2.90 27.32
C ILE A 52 -9.41 3.44 27.24
N THR A 53 -9.82 4.25 28.22
CA THR A 53 -11.13 4.90 28.23
C THR A 53 -11.37 5.63 26.91
N PHE A 54 -12.56 5.47 26.32
CA PHE A 54 -12.97 6.10 25.07
C PHE A 54 -12.26 5.64 23.79
N ILE A 55 -11.41 4.60 23.82
CA ILE A 55 -10.73 4.13 22.60
C ILE A 55 -11.69 3.81 21.44
N GLN A 56 -12.90 3.31 21.74
CA GLN A 56 -13.91 3.02 20.72
C GLN A 56 -14.35 4.25 19.93
N HIS A 57 -14.34 5.45 20.54
CA HIS A 57 -14.72 6.69 19.87
C HIS A 57 -13.70 7.15 18.82
N THR A 58 -12.52 6.53 18.76
CA THR A 58 -11.51 6.80 17.72
C THR A 58 -11.87 6.15 16.38
N GLN A 59 -12.77 5.16 16.36
CA GLN A 59 -13.14 4.46 15.14
C GLN A 59 -13.81 5.43 14.14
N ASN A 60 -13.18 5.57 12.96
CA ASN A 60 -13.62 6.45 11.88
C ASN A 60 -13.84 7.92 12.29
N ASN A 61 -13.25 8.37 13.40
CA ASN A 61 -13.39 9.73 13.91
C ASN A 61 -12.03 10.42 13.93
N TYR A 62 -11.69 11.09 12.82
CA TYR A 62 -10.38 11.69 12.61
C TYR A 62 -9.98 12.68 13.72
N ASP A 63 -10.84 13.63 14.03
CA ASP A 63 -10.54 14.71 14.97
C ASP A 63 -10.34 14.17 16.39
N PHE A 64 -11.25 13.29 16.83
CA PHE A 64 -11.13 12.65 18.14
C PHE A 64 -9.90 11.74 18.21
N ALA A 65 -9.67 10.89 17.20
CA ALA A 65 -8.53 9.99 17.17
C ALA A 65 -7.19 10.75 17.22
N LYS A 66 -7.10 11.90 16.55
CA LYS A 66 -5.90 12.73 16.56
C LYS A 66 -5.61 13.30 17.94
N PHE A 67 -6.64 13.81 18.61
CA PHE A 67 -6.51 14.26 19.99
C PHE A 67 -6.14 13.08 20.92
N PHE A 68 -6.92 12.00 20.86
CA PHE A 68 -6.77 10.80 21.68
C PHE A 68 -5.37 10.22 21.62
N TRP A 69 -4.87 9.88 20.43
CA TRP A 69 -3.56 9.24 20.29
C TRP A 69 -2.41 10.18 20.64
N SER A 70 -2.56 11.48 20.38
CA SER A 70 -1.54 12.46 20.77
C SER A 70 -1.41 12.56 22.30
N ASP A 71 -2.54 12.52 23.00
CA ASP A 71 -2.56 12.55 24.46
C ASP A 71 -2.08 11.23 25.07
N VAL A 72 -2.57 10.09 24.56
CA VAL A 72 -2.16 8.74 24.98
C VAL A 72 -0.65 8.55 24.83
N MET A 73 -0.05 8.91 23.70
CA MET A 73 1.40 8.76 23.50
C MET A 73 2.23 9.70 24.37
N LYS A 74 1.66 10.84 24.78
CA LYS A 74 2.33 11.81 25.64
C LYS A 74 2.29 11.41 27.12
N ASN A 75 1.18 10.85 27.57
CA ASN A 75 0.90 10.66 28.99
C ASN A 75 0.98 9.19 29.44
N ILE A 76 0.82 8.22 28.53
CA ILE A 76 0.80 6.80 28.84
C ILE A 76 2.08 6.14 28.34
N LYS A 77 2.67 5.30 29.18
CA LYS A 77 3.81 4.46 28.80
C LYS A 77 3.33 3.23 28.03
N PRO A 78 3.92 2.90 26.86
CA PRO A 78 3.47 1.78 26.04
C PRO A 78 3.55 0.43 26.76
N GLU A 79 4.48 0.25 27.71
CA GLU A 79 4.60 -0.97 28.52
C GLU A 79 3.34 -1.25 29.36
N ALA A 80 2.59 -0.20 29.73
CA ALA A 80 1.34 -0.36 30.45
C ALA A 80 0.23 -0.98 29.59
N LEU A 81 0.36 -0.89 28.26
CA LEU A 81 -0.62 -1.37 27.29
C LEU A 81 -0.27 -2.74 26.72
N MET A 82 1.02 -3.08 26.65
CA MET A 82 1.53 -4.36 26.11
C MET A 82 1.56 -5.48 27.17
N GLN A 83 0.51 -5.59 27.98
CA GLN A 83 0.47 -6.65 28.99
C GLN A 83 0.19 -8.01 28.36
N LYS A 84 0.86 -9.04 28.88
CA LYS A 84 0.58 -10.42 28.48
C LYS A 84 -0.80 -10.82 28.97
N ILE A 85 -1.61 -11.38 28.08
CA ILE A 85 -2.98 -11.78 28.39
C ILE A 85 -3.01 -13.28 28.57
N LYS A 86 -3.74 -13.72 29.60
CA LYS A 86 -3.96 -15.13 29.85
C LYS A 86 -5.35 -15.52 29.37
N VAL A 87 -5.41 -16.50 28.48
CA VAL A 87 -6.66 -17.00 27.89
C VAL A 87 -7.04 -18.35 28.48
N TYR A 88 -8.34 -18.61 28.58
CA TYR A 88 -8.91 -19.84 29.10
C TYR A 88 -9.92 -20.39 28.10
N TRP A 89 -9.93 -21.70 27.90
CA TRP A 89 -10.80 -22.36 26.93
C TRP A 89 -11.14 -23.80 27.32
N GLY A 90 -12.23 -24.30 26.77
CA GLY A 90 -12.63 -25.70 26.86
C GLY A 90 -13.37 -26.05 28.14
N HIS A 91 -13.59 -27.35 28.38
CA HIS A 91 -14.40 -27.81 29.50
C HIS A 91 -13.76 -27.51 30.86
N SER A 92 -14.60 -27.23 31.86
CA SER A 92 -14.21 -26.77 33.20
C SER A 92 -13.26 -27.71 33.96
N ASP A 93 -13.21 -29.00 33.61
CA ASP A 93 -12.33 -30.00 34.19
C ASP A 93 -10.98 -30.14 33.46
N LYS A 94 -10.79 -29.42 32.35
CA LYS A 94 -9.57 -29.50 31.53
C LYS A 94 -8.59 -28.39 31.87
N ARG A 95 -7.32 -28.68 31.58
CA ARG A 95 -6.19 -27.76 31.80
C ARG A 95 -6.39 -26.39 31.17
N GLY A 96 -6.97 -26.33 29.97
CA GLY A 96 -7.25 -25.06 29.27
C GLY A 96 -8.20 -24.13 30.04
N ALA A 97 -9.18 -24.68 30.76
CA ALA A 97 -10.16 -23.88 31.51
C ALA A 97 -9.65 -23.48 32.91
N ILE A 98 -8.85 -24.35 33.51
CA ILE A 98 -8.31 -24.21 34.88
C ILE A 98 -7.03 -23.37 34.87
N GLU A 99 -6.01 -23.84 34.15
CA GLU A 99 -4.70 -23.21 34.13
C GLU A 99 -4.61 -22.11 33.09
N GLY A 100 -5.32 -22.20 31.96
CA GLY A 100 -5.21 -21.25 30.85
C GLY A 100 -3.81 -21.22 30.22
N THR A 101 -3.57 -20.29 29.31
CA THR A 101 -2.24 -20.07 28.71
C THR A 101 -1.98 -18.60 28.51
N LEU A 102 -0.75 -18.19 28.78
CA LEU A 102 -0.30 -16.83 28.57
C LEU A 102 0.04 -16.66 27.08
N LEU A 103 -0.55 -15.65 26.46
CA LEU A 103 -0.27 -15.28 25.08
C LEU A 103 0.65 -14.07 25.03
N ASP A 104 1.71 -14.21 24.23
CA ASP A 104 2.54 -13.09 23.83
C ASP A 104 1.88 -12.36 22.66
N ASN A 105 2.01 -11.03 22.61
CA ASN A 105 1.51 -10.16 21.53
C ASN A 105 0.00 -10.26 21.23
N ALA A 106 -0.80 -10.69 22.21
CA ALA A 106 -2.26 -10.77 22.10
C ALA A 106 -2.98 -9.57 22.75
N ASP A 107 -2.24 -8.50 23.08
CA ASP A 107 -2.81 -7.34 23.75
C ASP A 107 -3.90 -6.67 22.89
N TYR A 108 -4.94 -6.19 23.57
CA TYR A 108 -6.11 -5.65 22.89
C TYR A 108 -5.80 -4.36 22.12
N ILE A 109 -4.86 -3.54 22.59
CA ILE A 109 -4.52 -2.27 21.94
C ILE A 109 -3.86 -2.53 20.59
N SER A 110 -2.85 -3.41 20.55
CA SER A 110 -2.19 -3.86 19.31
C SER A 110 -3.18 -4.53 18.36
N TRP A 111 -4.13 -5.32 18.88
CA TRP A 111 -5.20 -5.87 18.05
C TRP A 111 -6.10 -4.77 17.49
N PHE A 112 -6.53 -3.82 18.33
CA PHE A 112 -7.49 -2.77 17.98
C PHE A 112 -6.96 -1.92 16.84
N VAL A 113 -5.71 -1.45 16.93
CA VAL A 113 -5.11 -0.60 15.89
C VAL A 113 -4.91 -1.32 14.55
N LYS A 114 -4.80 -2.66 14.56
CA LYS A 114 -4.63 -3.47 13.35
C LYS A 114 -5.95 -3.77 12.64
N HIS A 115 -7.06 -3.81 13.38
CA HIS A 115 -8.37 -4.27 12.87
C HIS A 115 -9.42 -3.17 12.80
N ILE A 116 -9.25 -2.08 13.56
CA ILE A 116 -10.17 -0.95 13.62
C ILE A 116 -9.53 0.29 13.01
N LYS A 117 -10.26 0.98 12.13
CA LYS A 117 -9.81 2.24 11.51
C LYS A 117 -9.81 3.36 12.53
N CYS A 118 -8.76 3.43 13.33
CA CYS A 118 -8.66 4.34 14.48
C CYS A 118 -7.46 5.28 14.43
N ILE A 119 -6.57 5.15 13.44
CA ILE A 119 -5.35 5.96 13.38
C ILE A 119 -5.54 7.06 12.34
N PRO A 120 -5.47 8.33 12.75
CA PRO A 120 -5.72 9.46 11.85
C PRO A 120 -4.55 9.68 10.90
N THR A 121 -4.82 9.80 9.61
CA THR A 121 -3.79 9.88 8.56
C THR A 121 -3.60 11.30 8.00
N THR A 122 -2.50 11.55 7.28
CA THR A 122 -2.23 12.84 6.63
C THR A 122 -3.22 13.19 5.51
N VAL A 123 -3.99 12.22 5.01
CA VAL A 123 -4.87 12.38 3.84
C VAL A 123 -6.36 12.33 4.19
N ASN A 124 -6.72 12.13 5.48
CA ASN A 124 -8.09 12.00 6.01
C ASN A 124 -8.94 10.95 5.24
N PRO A 125 -9.07 9.70 5.73
CA PRO A 125 -9.65 9.42 7.06
C PRO A 125 -8.72 8.70 8.04
N CYS A 126 -9.28 8.19 9.14
CA CYS A 126 -8.63 7.16 9.95
C CYS A 126 -8.46 5.86 9.16
N GLU A 127 -7.38 5.13 9.43
CA GLU A 127 -7.06 3.90 8.72
C GLU A 127 -6.46 2.85 9.67
N LEU A 128 -6.43 1.60 9.22
CA LEU A 128 -5.79 0.48 9.93
C LEU A 128 -4.28 0.69 10.01
N SER A 129 -3.65 0.27 11.10
CA SER A 129 -2.21 0.43 11.28
C SER A 129 -1.38 -0.27 10.20
N ASN A 130 -1.83 -1.45 9.76
CA ASN A 130 -1.19 -2.24 8.69
C ASN A 130 -1.28 -1.58 7.30
N ASN A 131 -2.04 -0.49 7.14
CA ASN A 131 -2.17 0.27 5.90
C ASN A 131 -1.42 1.62 5.96
N ILE A 132 -0.82 1.94 7.10
CA ILE A 132 -0.14 3.22 7.36
C ILE A 132 1.38 3.00 7.34
N PHE A 133 2.09 3.88 6.64
CA PHE A 133 3.54 3.90 6.63
C PHE A 133 4.09 4.74 7.79
N ILE A 134 5.24 4.31 8.31
CA ILE A 134 5.98 5.10 9.29
C ILE A 134 6.31 6.48 8.71
N ASP A 135 6.35 7.51 9.55
CA ASP A 135 6.75 8.85 9.13
C ASP A 135 8.23 8.87 8.70
N ASN A 136 8.46 8.67 7.41
CA ASN A 136 9.76 8.68 6.77
C ASN A 136 9.74 9.64 5.58
N LYS A 137 10.73 10.53 5.52
CA LYS A 137 10.81 11.58 4.49
C LYS A 137 10.91 11.01 3.07
N GLU A 138 11.74 9.98 2.86
CA GLU A 138 11.93 9.35 1.55
C GLU A 138 10.64 8.69 1.06
N LEU A 139 9.94 7.96 1.95
CA LEU A 139 8.64 7.37 1.63
C LEU A 139 7.58 8.44 1.36
N LYS A 140 7.56 9.54 2.12
CA LYS A 140 6.63 10.66 1.89
C LYS A 140 6.86 11.33 0.54
N GLU A 141 8.11 11.51 0.13
CA GLU A 141 8.47 12.09 -1.16
C GLU A 141 8.02 11.18 -2.32
N LEU A 142 8.28 9.88 -2.19
CA LEU A 142 7.90 8.86 -3.17
C LEU A 142 6.37 8.68 -3.27
N CYS A 143 5.68 8.53 -2.14
CA CYS A 143 4.25 8.23 -2.12
C CYS A 143 3.36 9.47 -2.25
N GLY A 144 3.85 10.65 -1.87
CA GLY A 144 3.08 11.89 -1.85
C GLY A 144 1.75 11.74 -1.08
N LYS A 145 0.68 12.28 -1.68
CA LYS A 145 -0.68 12.23 -1.11
C LYS A 145 -1.41 10.89 -1.31
N TYR A 146 -0.81 9.92 -2.00
CA TYR A 146 -1.50 8.70 -2.41
C TYR A 146 -1.42 7.56 -1.38
N MET A 147 -0.56 7.68 -0.37
CA MET A 147 -0.46 6.71 0.73
C MET A 147 -0.66 7.38 2.08
N TYR A 148 -1.00 6.55 3.06
CA TYR A 148 -1.33 7.00 4.40
C TYR A 148 -0.08 7.06 5.28
N PHE A 149 0.15 8.23 5.86
CA PHE A 149 1.12 8.45 6.94
C PHE A 149 0.36 8.90 8.18
N PRO A 150 0.86 8.63 9.40
CA PRO A 150 0.19 9.09 10.61
C PRO A 150 0.19 10.62 10.66
N SER A 151 -0.94 11.21 11.04
CA SER A 151 -1.05 12.66 11.33
C SER A 151 -0.66 13.00 12.78
N ILE A 152 -0.25 11.99 13.53
CA ILE A 152 0.22 12.04 14.91
C ILE A 152 1.73 11.81 14.93
N LEU A 153 2.42 12.47 15.87
CA LEU A 153 3.86 12.32 16.04
C LEU A 153 4.16 11.14 16.95
N LEU A 154 4.79 10.12 16.37
CA LEU A 154 5.39 9.04 17.17
C LEU A 154 6.63 9.58 17.90
N PRO A 155 6.91 9.11 19.13
CA PRO A 155 8.20 9.34 19.76
C PRO A 155 9.34 8.87 18.86
N ARG A 156 10.38 9.71 18.69
CA ARG A 156 11.48 9.45 17.73
C ARG A 156 12.39 8.29 18.11
N GLU A 157 12.46 7.98 19.40
CA GLU A 157 13.23 6.83 19.88
C GLU A 157 12.48 5.55 19.55
N LYS A 158 13.21 4.44 19.34
CA LYS A 158 12.61 3.11 19.12
C LYS A 158 11.91 2.66 20.41
N THR A 159 10.72 3.21 20.61
CA THR A 159 9.84 2.93 21.73
C THR A 159 8.92 1.78 21.37
N ASN A 160 8.38 1.13 22.40
CA ASN A 160 7.37 0.08 22.27
C ASN A 160 6.09 0.55 21.53
N TRP A 161 5.91 1.87 21.32
CA TRP A 161 4.87 2.40 20.43
C TRP A 161 4.99 1.91 18.98
N HIS A 162 6.21 1.73 18.49
CA HIS A 162 6.41 1.17 17.14
C HIS A 162 5.90 -0.26 17.05
N ASP A 163 5.99 -1.04 18.13
CA ASP A 163 5.53 -2.42 18.16
C ASP A 163 3.99 -2.51 18.30
N ILE A 164 3.39 -1.61 19.09
CA ILE A 164 1.92 -1.50 19.22
C ILE A 164 1.29 -1.19 17.86
N PHE A 165 1.74 -0.12 17.20
CA PHE A 165 1.16 0.30 15.92
C PHE A 165 1.61 -0.60 14.77
N ASN A 166 2.87 -1.03 14.77
CA ASN A 166 3.46 -1.86 13.72
C ASN A 166 3.22 -1.30 12.30
N PHE A 167 3.49 0.01 12.13
CA PHE A 167 3.38 0.67 10.83
C PHE A 167 4.33 0.09 9.80
N LYS A 168 3.95 0.18 8.52
CA LYS A 168 4.78 -0.28 7.40
C LYS A 168 6.05 0.56 7.30
N THR A 169 7.20 -0.10 7.27
CA THR A 169 8.52 0.55 7.13
C THR A 169 9.01 0.59 5.69
N LYS A 170 8.42 -0.21 4.80
CA LYS A 170 8.75 -0.31 3.38
C LYS A 170 7.52 -0.61 2.54
N LEU A 171 7.60 -0.24 1.26
CA LEU A 171 6.61 -0.58 0.25
C LEU A 171 6.78 -2.05 -0.16
N SER A 172 5.69 -2.81 -0.17
CA SER A 172 5.61 -4.12 -0.83
C SER A 172 5.39 -3.96 -2.34
N SER A 173 5.52 -5.05 -3.09
CA SER A 173 5.21 -5.05 -4.54
C SER A 173 3.80 -4.52 -4.83
N ASN A 174 2.81 -4.91 -4.03
CA ASN A 174 1.43 -4.42 -4.16
C ASN A 174 1.33 -2.91 -3.94
N ASP A 175 2.02 -2.37 -2.94
CA ASP A 175 1.94 -0.94 -2.65
C ASP A 175 2.48 -0.09 -3.80
N TYR A 176 3.54 -0.54 -4.47
CA TYR A 176 4.05 0.15 -5.65
C TYR A 176 3.01 0.18 -6.79
N PHE A 177 2.30 -0.93 -7.02
CA PHE A 177 1.27 -1.00 -8.05
C PHE A 177 0.03 -0.18 -7.69
N ASP A 178 -0.38 -0.21 -6.43
CA ASP A 178 -1.49 0.60 -5.91
C ASP A 178 -1.15 2.10 -6.01
N LEU A 179 0.11 2.46 -5.77
CA LEU A 179 0.59 3.84 -5.91
C LEU A 179 0.48 4.31 -7.37
N LEU A 180 0.94 3.50 -8.34
CA LEU A 180 0.80 3.82 -9.76
C LEU A 180 -0.66 3.95 -10.18
N GLN A 181 -1.53 3.05 -9.67
CA GLN A 181 -2.95 3.09 -9.95
C GLN A 181 -3.61 4.36 -9.40
N LYS A 182 -3.33 4.74 -8.15
CA LYS A 182 -3.85 5.98 -7.56
C LYS A 182 -3.37 7.24 -8.28
N ILE A 183 -2.12 7.24 -8.76
CA ILE A 183 -1.59 8.34 -9.59
C ILE A 183 -2.33 8.41 -10.93
N ARG A 184 -2.60 7.26 -11.55
CA ARG A 184 -3.39 7.19 -12.80
C ARG A 184 -4.78 7.76 -12.62
N ASP A 185 -5.45 7.39 -11.52
CA ASP A 185 -6.81 7.81 -11.23
C ASP A 185 -6.88 9.33 -10.89
N ASP A 186 -5.73 9.97 -10.60
CA ASP A 186 -5.59 11.43 -10.46
C ASP A 186 -5.19 12.08 -11.79
N GLU A 187 -6.15 12.18 -12.71
CA GLU A 187 -5.95 12.75 -14.06
C GLU A 187 -5.50 14.23 -14.04
N THR A 188 -5.76 14.95 -12.94
CA THR A 188 -5.48 16.39 -12.84
C THR A 188 -4.01 16.73 -12.62
N ASN A 189 -3.24 15.82 -12.01
CA ASN A 189 -1.88 16.10 -11.54
C ASN A 189 -0.79 15.32 -12.28
N LEU A 190 -1.09 14.80 -13.48
CA LEU A 190 -0.14 13.94 -14.20
C LEU A 190 1.23 14.60 -14.41
N LYS A 191 1.27 15.88 -14.78
CA LYS A 191 2.53 16.62 -15.01
C LYS A 191 3.41 16.65 -13.76
N ASP A 192 2.83 16.92 -12.60
CA ASP A 192 3.52 16.99 -11.32
C ASP A 192 3.93 15.59 -10.81
N ASN A 193 3.29 14.55 -11.31
CA ASN A 193 3.59 13.17 -10.96
C ASN A 193 4.62 12.50 -11.89
N LEU A 194 5.06 13.12 -12.98
CA LEU A 194 5.97 12.47 -13.94
C LEU A 194 7.27 11.99 -13.28
N ASP A 195 7.91 12.86 -12.50
CA ASP A 195 9.14 12.53 -11.78
C ASP A 195 8.87 11.43 -10.73
N ARG A 196 7.75 11.52 -10.03
CA ARG A 196 7.32 10.50 -9.06
C ARG A 196 7.12 9.14 -9.72
N ILE A 197 6.47 9.07 -10.88
CA ILE A 197 6.28 7.83 -11.64
C ILE A 197 7.65 7.21 -11.99
N GLN A 198 8.61 8.02 -12.44
CA GLN A 198 9.96 7.54 -12.75
C GLN A 198 10.69 7.06 -11.49
N MET A 199 10.55 7.75 -10.35
CA MET A 199 11.07 7.27 -9.07
C MET A 199 10.45 5.94 -8.65
N ILE A 200 9.13 5.77 -8.83
CA ILE A 200 8.45 4.51 -8.52
C ILE A 200 8.99 3.37 -9.38
N TYR A 201 9.15 3.58 -10.69
CA TYR A 201 9.75 2.59 -11.58
C TYR A 201 11.17 2.22 -11.13
N PHE A 202 11.98 3.21 -10.78
CA PHE A 202 13.33 2.99 -10.28
C PHE A 202 13.33 2.12 -9.02
N HIS A 203 12.45 2.42 -8.06
CA HIS A 203 12.33 1.64 -6.83
C HIS A 203 11.82 0.22 -7.09
N ILE A 204 10.85 0.02 -7.99
CA ILE A 204 10.42 -1.34 -8.39
C ILE A 204 11.61 -2.11 -8.98
N LEU A 205 12.36 -1.48 -9.90
CA LEU A 205 13.53 -2.07 -10.54
C LEU A 205 14.63 -2.45 -9.54
N LYS A 206 14.84 -1.62 -8.51
CA LYS A 206 15.80 -1.87 -7.44
C LYS A 206 15.36 -3.00 -6.50
N GLU A 207 14.09 -2.98 -6.09
CA GLU A 207 13.58 -3.87 -5.04
C GLU A 207 13.17 -5.25 -5.56
N MET A 208 12.87 -5.41 -6.85
CA MET A 208 12.38 -6.70 -7.38
C MET A 208 13.33 -7.87 -7.18
N TYR A 209 14.64 -7.59 -7.13
CA TYR A 209 15.64 -8.61 -6.87
C TYR A 209 15.44 -9.23 -5.48
N TYR A 210 15.03 -8.42 -4.51
CA TYR A 210 14.81 -8.81 -3.11
C TYR A 210 13.40 -9.33 -2.83
N TRP A 211 12.49 -9.31 -3.80
CA TRP A 211 11.15 -9.88 -3.62
C TRP A 211 11.22 -11.39 -3.39
N SER A 212 10.52 -11.83 -2.35
CA SER A 212 10.30 -13.25 -2.05
C SER A 212 9.52 -13.96 -3.17
N SER A 213 9.51 -15.30 -3.14
CA SER A 213 8.73 -16.08 -4.11
C SER A 213 7.24 -15.69 -4.09
N ASP A 214 6.67 -15.51 -2.89
CA ASP A 214 5.26 -15.15 -2.73
C ASP A 214 4.98 -13.75 -3.26
N GLU A 215 5.84 -12.77 -2.96
CA GLU A 215 5.71 -11.40 -3.50
C GLU A 215 5.80 -11.37 -5.03
N ARG A 216 6.64 -12.23 -5.62
CA ARG A 216 6.77 -12.35 -7.08
C ARG A 216 5.51 -12.95 -7.71
N GLU A 217 4.91 -13.96 -7.09
CA GLU A 217 3.64 -14.53 -7.59
C GLU A 217 2.49 -13.54 -7.49
N VAL A 218 2.40 -12.82 -6.37
CA VAL A 218 1.44 -11.71 -6.20
C VAL A 218 1.67 -10.63 -7.26
N ALA A 219 2.92 -10.25 -7.51
CA ALA A 219 3.25 -9.27 -8.53
C ALA A 219 2.84 -9.73 -9.94
N LYS A 220 3.15 -10.98 -10.32
CA LYS A 220 2.72 -11.57 -11.60
C LYS A 220 1.20 -11.51 -11.79
N ALA A 221 0.43 -11.72 -10.72
CA ALA A 221 -1.02 -11.62 -10.78
C ALA A 221 -1.50 -10.18 -11.00
N ARG A 222 -0.96 -9.22 -10.23
CA ARG A 222 -1.35 -7.79 -10.28
C ARG A 222 -1.00 -7.12 -11.60
N VAL A 223 0.14 -7.48 -12.17
CA VAL A 223 0.67 -6.87 -13.38
C VAL A 223 -0.24 -7.07 -14.61
N LYS A 224 -1.10 -8.10 -14.60
CA LYS A 224 -2.10 -8.34 -15.66
C LYS A 224 -3.12 -7.20 -15.82
N SER A 225 -3.39 -6.47 -14.74
CA SER A 225 -4.30 -5.31 -14.71
C SER A 225 -3.58 -3.99 -14.49
N LEU A 226 -2.24 -4.00 -14.47
CA LEU A 226 -1.44 -2.80 -14.23
C LEU A 226 -1.42 -1.92 -15.47
N TYR A 227 -1.66 -0.63 -15.26
CA TYR A 227 -1.49 0.39 -16.28
C TYR A 227 -0.18 1.13 -16.04
N LEU A 228 0.56 1.39 -17.11
CA LEU A 228 1.81 2.14 -17.08
C LEU A 228 1.75 3.28 -18.07
N LEU A 229 2.53 4.32 -17.79
CA LEU A 229 2.55 5.55 -18.57
C LEU A 229 3.32 5.36 -19.89
N THR A 230 2.73 5.80 -21.00
CA THR A 230 3.36 5.83 -22.32
C THR A 230 4.17 7.11 -22.56
N GLU A 231 5.07 7.10 -23.53
CA GLU A 231 5.86 8.29 -23.93
C GLU A 231 4.97 9.50 -24.25
N ASN A 232 3.77 9.23 -24.79
CA ASN A 232 2.72 10.20 -25.12
C ASN A 232 1.85 10.61 -23.92
N ASN A 233 2.26 10.28 -22.70
CA ASN A 233 1.56 10.56 -21.44
C ASN A 233 0.14 9.96 -21.37
N GLN A 234 -0.10 8.83 -22.03
CA GLN A 234 -1.34 8.07 -21.91
C GLN A 234 -1.13 6.84 -21.05
N TRP A 235 -2.18 6.38 -20.36
CA TRP A 235 -2.11 5.16 -19.55
C TRP A 235 -2.57 3.96 -20.34
N GLU A 236 -1.73 2.94 -20.43
CA GLU A 236 -2.03 1.71 -21.16
C GLU A 236 -1.72 0.47 -20.33
N LEU A 237 -2.44 -0.61 -20.60
CA LEU A 237 -2.20 -1.89 -19.92
C LEU A 237 -0.78 -2.37 -20.20
N ALA A 238 -0.07 -2.83 -19.17
CA ALA A 238 1.32 -3.26 -19.26
C ALA A 238 1.57 -4.26 -20.40
N ARG A 239 0.69 -5.26 -20.56
CA ARG A 239 0.78 -6.27 -21.63
C ARG A 239 0.63 -5.73 -23.07
N ASN A 240 0.10 -4.53 -23.23
CA ASN A 240 -0.10 -3.87 -24.52
C ASN A 240 1.08 -2.94 -24.87
N LEU A 241 2.00 -2.74 -23.94
CA LEU A 241 3.11 -1.82 -24.11
C LEU A 241 4.29 -2.45 -24.84
N TYR A 242 5.07 -1.56 -25.41
CA TYR A 242 6.33 -1.87 -26.03
C TYR A 242 7.46 -1.04 -25.41
N LEU A 243 8.70 -1.52 -25.50
CA LEU A 243 9.89 -0.74 -25.19
C LEU A 243 10.77 -0.65 -26.44
N TYR A 244 11.02 0.59 -26.88
CA TYR A 244 11.97 0.84 -27.96
C TYR A 244 13.40 0.90 -27.40
N MET A 245 14.25 -0.02 -27.86
CA MET A 245 15.61 -0.21 -27.33
C MET A 245 16.62 0.81 -27.88
N GLU A 246 16.37 1.36 -29.06
CA GLU A 246 17.36 2.10 -29.86
C GLU A 246 17.03 3.60 -29.95
N GLY A 247 16.85 4.26 -28.81
CA GLY A 247 16.73 5.73 -28.77
C GLY A 247 16.12 6.30 -27.49
N ASN A 248 16.39 7.59 -27.24
CA ASN A 248 15.64 8.38 -26.28
C ASN A 248 14.26 8.64 -26.88
N GLY A 249 13.23 8.02 -26.31
CA GLY A 249 11.85 8.00 -26.82
C GLY A 249 11.13 9.35 -26.94
N ALA A 250 11.84 10.48 -26.95
CA ALA A 250 11.25 11.82 -26.97
C ALA A 250 10.84 12.31 -28.37
N ASN A 251 11.42 11.78 -29.46
CA ASN A 251 11.29 12.39 -30.80
C ASN A 251 10.84 11.44 -31.92
N ASN A 252 10.37 10.24 -31.61
CA ASN A 252 9.94 9.29 -32.64
C ASN A 252 8.43 9.40 -32.87
N SER A 253 8.03 9.76 -34.09
CA SER A 253 6.66 9.65 -34.62
C SER A 253 6.05 8.24 -34.49
N LEU A 254 6.88 7.23 -34.16
CA LEU A 254 6.46 5.89 -33.78
C LEU A 254 5.64 5.84 -32.48
N ASN A 255 5.87 6.76 -31.53
CA ASN A 255 5.15 6.74 -30.24
C ASN A 255 3.66 7.04 -30.41
N ASP A 256 3.29 7.77 -31.46
CA ASP A 256 1.89 8.05 -31.79
C ASP A 256 1.16 6.81 -32.33
N ALA A 257 1.91 5.85 -32.90
CA ALA A 257 1.37 4.63 -33.48
C ALA A 257 1.51 3.41 -32.58
N ILE A 258 2.53 3.37 -31.72
CA ILE A 258 2.85 2.25 -30.84
C ILE A 258 2.96 2.77 -29.41
N PRO A 259 2.18 2.23 -28.46
CA PRO A 259 2.22 2.68 -27.07
C PRO A 259 3.52 2.21 -26.40
N CYS A 260 4.53 3.07 -26.45
CA CYS A 260 5.84 2.82 -25.85
C CYS A 260 5.85 3.21 -24.38
N LEU A 261 6.37 2.35 -23.49
CA LEU A 261 6.56 2.64 -22.08
C LEU A 261 7.49 3.84 -21.88
N LYS A 262 7.06 4.82 -21.07
CA LYS A 262 7.85 5.99 -20.71
C LYS A 262 8.85 5.68 -19.62
N LEU A 263 10.13 5.70 -19.97
CA LEU A 263 11.23 5.53 -19.03
C LEU A 263 12.27 6.63 -19.21
N ASP A 264 12.73 7.19 -18.09
CA ASP A 264 13.89 8.08 -18.07
C ASP A 264 15.21 7.33 -18.31
N TYR A 265 16.30 8.10 -18.41
CA TYR A 265 17.63 7.54 -18.64
C TYR A 265 18.04 6.52 -17.56
N LYS A 266 17.74 6.79 -16.29
CA LYS A 266 18.15 5.92 -15.17
C LYS A 266 17.45 4.57 -15.22
N ASN A 267 16.15 4.58 -15.47
CA ASN A 267 15.33 3.37 -15.57
C ASN A 267 15.67 2.54 -16.81
N ARG A 268 15.94 3.20 -17.96
CA ARG A 268 16.34 2.54 -19.21
C ARG A 268 17.65 1.78 -19.10
N HIS A 269 18.57 2.24 -18.25
CA HIS A 269 19.88 1.63 -18.05
C HIS A 269 19.97 0.80 -16.75
N HIS A 270 18.84 0.53 -16.11
CA HIS A 270 18.82 -0.25 -14.88
C HIS A 270 19.09 -1.75 -15.17
N LEU A 271 19.94 -2.38 -14.37
CA LEU A 271 20.34 -3.78 -14.54
C LEU A 271 19.16 -4.77 -14.59
N HIS A 272 18.11 -4.47 -13.83
CA HIS A 272 16.91 -5.32 -13.71
C HIS A 272 15.76 -4.94 -14.66
N LEU A 273 16.01 -4.08 -15.66
CA LEU A 273 14.97 -3.68 -16.61
C LEU A 273 14.40 -4.87 -17.39
N THR A 274 15.24 -5.77 -17.90
CA THR A 274 14.77 -6.94 -18.65
C THR A 274 13.80 -7.79 -17.84
N THR A 275 14.12 -8.03 -16.56
CA THR A 275 13.25 -8.78 -15.64
C THR A 275 11.92 -8.08 -15.39
N PHE A 276 11.92 -6.74 -15.27
CA PHE A 276 10.69 -5.96 -15.17
C PHE A 276 9.80 -6.12 -16.41
N LEU A 277 10.39 -6.01 -17.59
CA LEU A 277 9.67 -6.13 -18.86
C LEU A 277 9.06 -7.52 -19.03
N GLU A 278 9.81 -8.57 -18.67
CA GLU A 278 9.33 -9.96 -18.67
C GLU A 278 8.16 -10.15 -17.69
N LEU A 279 8.29 -9.64 -16.47
CA LEU A 279 7.21 -9.65 -15.47
C LEU A 279 5.94 -8.96 -16.02
N CYS A 280 6.14 -7.85 -16.73
CA CYS A 280 5.07 -7.04 -17.32
C CYS A 280 4.54 -7.52 -18.67
N ASN A 281 5.16 -8.55 -19.25
CA ASN A 281 4.90 -9.00 -20.61
C ASN A 281 4.98 -7.84 -21.62
N ILE A 282 5.92 -6.93 -21.42
CA ILE A 282 6.20 -5.77 -22.29
C ILE A 282 7.15 -6.22 -23.39
N LYS A 283 6.75 -6.02 -24.64
CA LYS A 283 7.54 -6.46 -25.79
C LYS A 283 8.64 -5.45 -26.11
N GLN A 284 9.83 -5.94 -26.45
CA GLN A 284 10.92 -5.09 -26.91
C GLN A 284 10.85 -4.93 -28.43
N ILE A 285 11.04 -3.72 -28.94
CA ILE A 285 11.13 -3.41 -30.37
C ILE A 285 12.51 -2.82 -30.65
N ARG A 286 13.17 -3.36 -31.69
CA ARG A 286 14.37 -2.79 -32.32
C ARG A 286 14.02 -2.20 -33.67
N MET A 287 14.87 -1.33 -34.22
CA MET A 287 14.62 -0.72 -35.53
C MET A 287 14.45 -1.79 -36.62
N ASN A 288 15.19 -2.91 -36.52
CA ASN A 288 15.10 -4.03 -37.47
C ASN A 288 13.77 -4.79 -37.43
N ASP A 289 12.99 -4.64 -36.35
CA ASP A 289 11.68 -5.28 -36.23
C ASP A 289 10.59 -4.47 -36.96
N LEU A 290 10.87 -3.20 -37.27
CA LEU A 290 9.96 -2.31 -37.97
C LEU A 290 10.02 -2.60 -39.47
N LYS A 291 9.03 -3.35 -39.95
CA LYS A 291 8.77 -3.44 -41.38
C LYS A 291 8.11 -2.14 -41.80
N LEU A 292 8.78 -1.37 -42.66
CA LEU A 292 8.11 -0.34 -43.43
C LEU A 292 6.95 -1.04 -44.15
N ALA A 293 5.72 -0.64 -43.83
CA ALA A 293 4.62 -0.99 -44.69
C ALA A 293 5.03 -0.45 -46.06
N ASP A 294 5.19 -1.34 -47.05
CA ASP A 294 5.17 -0.93 -48.42
C ASP A 294 3.92 -0.08 -48.53
N LYS A 295 4.10 1.24 -48.65
CA LYS A 295 3.06 2.06 -49.26
C LYS A 295 2.84 1.31 -50.56
N LYS A 296 1.74 0.53 -50.66
CA LYS A 296 1.18 0.15 -51.95
C LYS A 296 1.33 1.42 -52.73
N SER A 297 2.27 1.42 -53.67
CA SER A 297 2.60 2.62 -54.43
C SER A 297 1.24 3.05 -54.92
N SER A 298 0.68 4.12 -54.35
CA SER A 298 -0.50 4.71 -54.94
C SER A 298 0.02 5.00 -56.33
N PRO A 299 -0.46 4.28 -57.36
CA PRO A 299 0.18 4.33 -58.65
C PRO A 299 0.24 5.81 -58.95
N ALA A 300 1.37 6.26 -59.50
CA ALA A 300 1.57 7.64 -59.87
C ALA A 300 0.58 8.07 -60.97
N GLU A 301 -0.67 7.59 -60.98
CA GLU A 301 -1.79 7.92 -61.84
C GLU A 301 -2.11 9.40 -61.76
N TYR A 302 -2.06 10.02 -60.58
CA TYR A 302 -2.29 11.47 -60.49
C TYR A 302 -1.17 12.27 -61.16
N PHE A 303 0.09 11.86 -60.95
CA PHE A 303 1.25 12.49 -61.58
C PHE A 303 1.34 12.19 -63.08
N ARG A 304 1.03 10.95 -63.50
CA ARG A 304 0.89 10.54 -64.89
C ARG A 304 -0.23 11.29 -65.59
N ARG A 305 -1.40 11.44 -64.97
CA ARG A 305 -2.52 12.23 -65.51
C ARG A 305 -2.10 13.67 -65.71
N LYS A 306 -1.45 14.29 -64.72
CA LYS A 306 -0.93 15.65 -64.86
C LYS A 306 0.13 15.77 -65.96
N LEU A 307 1.03 14.79 -66.09
CA LEU A 307 2.02 14.76 -67.17
C LEU A 307 1.37 14.60 -68.56
N ILE A 308 0.31 13.79 -68.67
CA ILE A 308 -0.48 13.65 -69.90
C ILE A 308 -1.23 14.94 -70.22
N GLU A 309 -1.82 15.61 -69.23
CA GLU A 309 -2.52 16.89 -69.41
C GLU A 309 -1.60 18.02 -69.85
N ILE A 310 -0.35 18.06 -69.39
CA ILE A 310 0.61 19.11 -69.76
C ILE A 310 1.46 18.77 -70.99
N SER A 311 1.45 17.51 -71.45
CA SER A 311 2.18 17.07 -72.65
C SER A 311 1.86 17.87 -73.92
N PRO A 312 0.63 18.36 -74.18
CA PRO A 312 0.34 19.20 -75.35
C PRO A 312 0.95 20.61 -75.28
N PHE A 313 1.50 21.00 -74.13
CA PHE A 313 2.04 22.34 -73.87
C PHE A 313 3.58 22.34 -73.68
N LEU A 314 4.23 21.21 -73.92
CA LEU A 314 5.70 21.02 -73.92
C LEU A 314 6.19 20.87 -75.36
#